data_AF-A0AB74F3J6-F1
#
_entry.id   AF-A0AB74F3J6-F1
#
_cell.length_a   1.000
_cell.length_b   1.000
_cell.length_c   1.000
_cell.angle_alpha   90.00
_cell.angle_beta   90.00
_cell.angle_gamma   90.00
#
_symmetry.space_group_name_H-M   'P 1'
#
loop_
_entity.id
_entity.type
_entity.pdbx_description
1 polymer ?
#
loop_
_entity_poly.entity_id
_entity_poly.type
_entity_poly.pdbx_seq_one_letter_code
_entity_poly.pdbx_strand_id
1 'polypeptide(L)'
;DITPIGKVDIENEGQTATDKTAIKDIVIKPSDKDATVVVDGSKLPNGVTYDDTDKTISGTVDVQDWGKDEEERDFTTTVTVTNKDGSKVEKEITITVQRDTDGDGTPDIKDNDDDNDGVTNQEELDKGSDPKDPNSIPMIDITPIGKVDIENEEQTATDKTAIKGPNTGYIGNGGLQVAGLLSSIGALLGVGFAKKRKKEEKHTK
;
A
#
# COMPACT_ATOMS: atom_id res chain seq x y z
N ASP A 1 48.94 -40.58 -13.14
CA ASP A 1 47.58 -40.05 -13.23
C ASP A 1 47.55 -38.64 -12.71
N ILE A 2 47.06 -37.69 -13.51
CA ILE A 2 46.57 -36.41 -13.00
C ILE A 2 45.14 -36.67 -12.53
N THR A 3 44.93 -36.72 -11.23
CA THR A 3 43.58 -36.74 -10.66
C THR A 3 42.83 -35.51 -11.22
N PRO A 4 41.62 -35.65 -11.79
CA PRO A 4 40.87 -34.50 -12.27
C PRO A 4 40.72 -33.48 -11.14
N ILE A 5 40.97 -32.20 -11.43
CA ILE A 5 40.69 -31.07 -10.53
C ILE A 5 39.26 -31.28 -9.99
N GLY A 6 39.11 -31.40 -8.67
CA GLY A 6 37.86 -31.86 -8.07
C GLY A 6 36.68 -31.03 -8.55
N LYS A 7 35.65 -31.69 -9.07
CA LYS A 7 34.47 -31.04 -9.62
C LYS A 7 33.53 -30.63 -8.48
N VAL A 8 33.01 -29.41 -8.50
CA VAL A 8 31.91 -28.96 -7.65
C VAL A 8 30.69 -28.70 -8.51
N ASP A 9 29.52 -29.13 -8.05
CA ASP A 9 28.23 -28.77 -8.60
C ASP A 9 27.52 -27.84 -7.61
N ILE A 10 26.92 -26.75 -8.09
CA ILE A 10 26.23 -25.75 -7.25
C ILE A 10 24.85 -25.54 -7.86
N GLU A 11 23.81 -25.90 -7.12
CA GLU A 11 22.44 -25.67 -7.52
C GLU A 11 22.04 -24.24 -7.16
N ASN A 12 21.32 -23.55 -8.05
CA ASN A 12 20.90 -22.16 -7.85
C ASN A 12 22.07 -21.18 -7.59
N GLU A 13 23.23 -21.41 -8.22
CA GLU A 13 24.48 -20.62 -8.07
C GLU A 13 24.29 -19.10 -8.24
N GLY A 14 23.27 -18.68 -8.99
CA GLY A 14 22.84 -17.28 -9.05
C GLY A 14 21.33 -17.19 -9.11
N GLN A 15 20.77 -16.19 -8.44
CA GLN A 15 19.33 -15.98 -8.41
C GLN A 15 18.95 -14.54 -8.08
N THR A 16 17.72 -14.21 -8.41
CA THR A 16 17.06 -12.97 -8.02
C THR A 16 15.94 -13.30 -7.03
N ALA A 17 15.87 -12.56 -5.93
CA ALA A 17 14.80 -12.66 -4.94
C ALA A 17 14.23 -11.27 -4.65
N THR A 18 12.94 -11.20 -4.34
CA THR A 18 12.31 -9.99 -3.81
C THR A 18 12.73 -9.81 -2.35
N ASP A 19 12.96 -8.58 -1.91
CA ASP A 19 13.30 -8.27 -0.52
C ASP A 19 12.24 -8.85 0.44
N LYS A 20 12.65 -9.20 1.66
CA LYS A 20 11.79 -9.86 2.66
C LYS A 20 11.26 -11.26 2.25
N THR A 21 11.67 -11.81 1.10
CA THR A 21 11.29 -13.17 0.67
C THR A 21 12.42 -14.19 0.82
N ALA A 22 12.07 -15.47 0.88
CA ALA A 22 13.04 -16.55 0.97
C ALA A 22 13.76 -16.77 -0.37
N ILE A 23 15.08 -16.95 -0.33
CA ILE A 23 15.82 -17.42 -1.51
C ILE A 23 15.51 -18.89 -1.76
N LYS A 24 15.76 -19.35 -2.99
CA LYS A 24 15.91 -20.79 -3.23
C LYS A 24 17.23 -21.24 -2.63
N ASP A 25 17.20 -22.35 -1.90
CA ASP A 25 18.41 -22.94 -1.31
C ASP A 25 19.50 -23.13 -2.36
N ILE A 26 20.70 -22.63 -2.05
CA ILE A 26 21.88 -22.83 -2.88
C ILE A 26 22.65 -23.99 -2.28
N VAL A 27 22.60 -25.14 -2.94
CA VAL A 27 23.17 -26.39 -2.42
C VAL A 27 24.51 -26.65 -3.09
N ILE A 28 25.57 -26.74 -2.29
CA ILE A 28 26.94 -26.96 -2.75
C ILE A 28 27.25 -28.45 -2.66
N LYS A 29 27.56 -29.08 -3.80
CA LYS A 29 27.80 -30.52 -3.93
C LYS A 29 29.23 -30.79 -4.43
N PRO A 30 30.22 -30.84 -3.53
CA PRO A 30 31.55 -31.31 -3.89
C PRO A 30 31.50 -32.77 -4.36
N SER A 31 32.25 -33.09 -5.43
CA SER A 31 32.34 -34.50 -5.88
C SER A 31 33.19 -35.36 -4.94
N ASP A 32 34.15 -34.75 -4.22
CA ASP A 32 34.91 -35.39 -3.14
C ASP A 32 34.13 -35.27 -1.82
N LYS A 33 33.81 -36.41 -1.21
CA LYS A 33 33.04 -36.47 0.04
C LYS A 33 33.82 -35.96 1.26
N ASP A 34 35.15 -35.97 1.17
CA ASP A 34 36.04 -35.48 2.24
C ASP A 34 36.42 -34.01 2.02
N ALA A 35 35.83 -33.33 1.03
CA ALA A 35 36.10 -31.92 0.77
C ALA A 35 35.56 -31.01 1.87
N THR A 36 36.28 -29.93 2.11
CA THR A 36 35.84 -28.82 2.96
C THR A 36 35.28 -27.70 2.09
N VAL A 37 34.25 -27.02 2.58
CA VAL A 37 33.60 -25.91 1.89
C VAL A 37 33.64 -24.70 2.81
N VAL A 38 34.09 -23.57 2.26
CA VAL A 38 34.16 -22.29 2.98
C VAL A 38 33.39 -21.27 2.16
N VAL A 39 32.51 -20.53 2.82
CA VAL A 39 31.72 -19.43 2.24
C VAL A 39 32.00 -18.17 3.04
N ASP A 40 32.26 -17.05 2.37
CA ASP A 40 32.35 -15.76 3.05
C ASP A 40 30.94 -15.25 3.41
N GLY A 41 30.48 -15.62 4.60
CA GLY A 41 29.17 -15.23 5.12
C GLY A 41 29.01 -13.71 5.33
N SER A 42 30.11 -12.95 5.42
CA SER A 42 30.03 -11.48 5.56
C SER A 42 29.59 -10.76 4.28
N LYS A 43 29.59 -11.49 3.15
CA LYS A 43 29.18 -11.02 1.84
C LYS A 43 27.78 -11.48 1.45
N LEU A 44 27.14 -12.32 2.27
CA LEU A 44 25.76 -12.70 2.08
C LEU A 44 24.85 -11.53 2.48
N PRO A 45 23.67 -11.38 1.85
CA PRO A 45 22.68 -10.43 2.31
C PRO A 45 22.23 -10.77 3.73
N ASN A 46 21.79 -9.75 4.47
CA ASN A 46 21.19 -9.93 5.78
C ASN A 46 20.05 -10.96 5.71
N GLY A 47 19.96 -11.81 6.74
CA GLY A 47 18.97 -12.88 6.84
C GLY A 47 19.29 -14.15 6.03
N VAL A 48 20.36 -14.16 5.23
CA VAL A 48 20.87 -15.34 4.52
C VAL A 48 22.15 -15.87 5.19
N THR A 49 22.25 -17.18 5.36
CA THR A 49 23.35 -17.84 6.06
C THR A 49 23.81 -19.11 5.34
N TYR A 50 25.04 -19.54 5.65
CA TYR A 50 25.60 -20.82 5.20
C TYR A 50 25.58 -21.84 6.34
N ASP A 51 24.97 -23.00 6.11
CA ASP A 51 25.05 -24.17 6.99
C ASP A 51 26.12 -25.16 6.47
N ASP A 52 27.16 -25.42 7.25
CA ASP A 52 28.24 -26.34 6.88
C ASP A 52 27.86 -27.83 7.00
N THR A 53 26.85 -28.16 7.80
CA THR A 53 26.33 -29.54 7.94
C THR A 53 25.67 -29.97 6.65
N ASP A 54 24.76 -29.13 6.15
CA ASP A 54 23.96 -29.41 4.95
C ASP A 54 24.58 -28.81 3.67
N LYS A 55 25.68 -28.07 3.81
CA LYS A 55 26.39 -27.35 2.73
C LYS A 55 25.46 -26.51 1.88
N THR A 56 24.55 -25.80 2.56
CA THR A 56 23.46 -25.05 1.93
C THR A 56 23.50 -23.60 2.38
N ILE A 57 23.36 -22.68 1.42
CA ILE A 57 23.07 -21.27 1.68
C ILE A 57 21.55 -21.10 1.59
N SER A 58 20.94 -20.62 2.67
CA SER A 58 19.49 -20.46 2.77
C SER A 58 19.12 -19.27 3.66
N GLY A 59 17.86 -18.85 3.58
CA GLY A 59 17.32 -17.79 4.42
C GLY A 59 16.37 -16.86 3.68
N THR A 60 16.02 -15.78 4.36
CA THR A 60 15.16 -14.71 3.86
C THR A 60 16.01 -13.45 3.71
N VAL A 61 16.02 -12.85 2.54
CA VAL A 61 16.76 -11.60 2.31
C VAL A 61 16.09 -10.45 3.06
N ASP A 62 16.90 -9.57 3.64
CA ASP A 62 16.41 -8.47 4.46
C ASP A 62 17.29 -7.21 4.33
N VAL A 63 17.12 -6.45 3.26
CA VAL A 63 17.90 -5.23 3.02
C VAL A 63 17.27 -4.06 3.78
N GLN A 64 18.02 -3.50 4.73
CA GLN A 64 17.51 -2.49 5.67
C GLN A 64 17.90 -1.05 5.30
N ASP A 65 18.78 -0.87 4.32
CA ASP A 65 19.44 0.39 4.00
C ASP A 65 19.41 0.68 2.49
N TRP A 66 18.23 0.54 1.88
CA TRP A 66 18.00 0.92 0.48
C TRP A 66 18.31 2.41 0.24
N GLY A 67 18.99 2.69 -0.87
CA GLY A 67 19.09 4.05 -1.40
C GLY A 67 17.72 4.57 -1.86
N LYS A 68 17.54 5.90 -1.88
CA LYS A 68 16.26 6.54 -2.28
C LYS A 68 15.75 6.00 -3.62
N ASP A 69 16.62 5.98 -4.63
CA ASP A 69 16.31 5.58 -6.00
C ASP A 69 16.83 4.16 -6.34
N GLU A 70 17.15 3.36 -5.32
CA GLU A 70 17.65 1.99 -5.50
C GLU A 70 16.49 1.00 -5.61
N GLU A 71 16.52 0.20 -6.68
CA GLU A 71 15.49 -0.82 -6.99
C GLU A 71 16.03 -2.26 -6.85
N GLU A 72 17.35 -2.43 -6.93
CA GLU A 72 17.99 -3.74 -6.80
C GLU A 72 19.44 -3.62 -6.31
N ARG A 73 19.93 -4.68 -5.65
CA ARG A 73 21.28 -4.78 -5.11
C ARG A 73 21.86 -6.18 -5.28
N ASP A 74 23.11 -6.24 -5.76
CA ASP A 74 23.85 -7.49 -5.85
C ASP A 74 24.69 -7.78 -4.60
N PHE A 75 24.59 -9.00 -4.11
CA PHE A 75 25.44 -9.56 -3.07
C PHE A 75 26.24 -10.72 -3.66
N THR A 76 27.56 -10.54 -3.77
CA THR A 76 28.47 -11.56 -4.32
C THR A 76 29.35 -12.12 -3.22
N THR A 77 29.30 -13.45 -3.06
CA THR A 77 30.18 -14.20 -2.15
C THR A 77 31.01 -15.23 -2.92
N THR A 78 32.17 -15.58 -2.37
CA THR A 78 33.03 -16.63 -2.92
C THR A 78 32.86 -17.92 -2.11
N VAL A 79 32.65 -19.02 -2.82
CA VAL A 79 32.68 -20.39 -2.28
C VAL A 79 34.00 -21.03 -2.65
N THR A 80 34.78 -21.41 -1.64
CA THR A 80 36.02 -22.16 -1.81
C THR A 80 35.82 -23.60 -1.37
N VAL A 81 35.97 -24.53 -2.31
CA VAL A 81 35.98 -25.98 -2.05
C VAL A 81 37.42 -26.47 -2.06
N THR A 82 37.86 -27.08 -0.97
CA THR A 82 39.19 -27.71 -0.87
C THR A 82 39.03 -29.22 -0.74
N ASN A 83 39.49 -29.95 -1.75
CA ASN A 83 39.46 -31.42 -1.78
C ASN A 83 40.54 -32.01 -0.87
N LYS A 84 40.42 -33.31 -0.56
CA LYS A 84 41.37 -34.01 0.32
C LYS A 84 42.81 -34.01 -0.20
N ASP A 85 42.98 -33.98 -1.52
CA ASP A 85 44.30 -33.91 -2.18
C ASP A 85 44.93 -32.51 -2.13
N GLY A 86 44.22 -31.53 -1.55
CA GLY A 86 44.66 -30.13 -1.43
C GLY A 86 44.32 -29.27 -2.63
N SER A 87 43.74 -29.83 -3.70
CA SER A 87 43.25 -29.04 -4.84
C SER A 87 42.06 -28.17 -4.42
N LYS A 88 41.96 -26.98 -5.03
CA LYS A 88 40.93 -26.00 -4.72
C LYS A 88 40.11 -25.64 -5.96
N VAL A 89 38.82 -25.43 -5.75
CA VAL A 89 37.92 -24.78 -6.70
C VAL A 89 37.25 -23.61 -6.01
N GLU A 90 37.24 -22.47 -6.68
CA GLU A 90 36.57 -21.26 -6.22
C GLU A 90 35.45 -20.91 -7.20
N LYS A 91 34.27 -20.59 -6.68
CA LYS A 91 33.11 -20.12 -7.45
C LYS A 91 32.53 -18.87 -6.80
N GLU A 92 32.05 -17.96 -7.63
CA GLU A 92 31.32 -16.79 -7.17
C GLU A 92 29.81 -17.07 -7.28
N ILE A 93 29.09 -16.76 -6.21
CA ILE A 93 27.63 -16.81 -6.14
C ILE A 93 27.15 -15.38 -6.04
N THR A 94 26.15 -15.03 -6.87
CA THR A 94 25.49 -13.72 -6.81
C THR A 94 24.02 -13.89 -6.48
N ILE A 95 23.59 -13.22 -5.43
CA ILE A 95 22.17 -13.05 -5.06
C ILE A 95 21.81 -11.59 -5.37
N THR A 96 20.93 -11.39 -6.34
CA THR A 96 20.34 -10.07 -6.63
C THR A 96 19.06 -9.94 -5.81
N VAL A 97 18.99 -8.92 -4.95
CA VAL A 97 17.77 -8.60 -4.21
C VAL A 97 17.07 -7.45 -4.92
N GLN A 98 15.78 -7.61 -5.22
CA GLN A 98 14.92 -6.54 -5.75
C GLN A 98 14.12 -5.94 -4.59
N ARG A 99 14.09 -4.61 -4.50
CA ARG A 99 13.39 -3.89 -3.44
C ARG A 99 11.89 -4.22 -3.46
N ASP A 100 11.31 -4.24 -2.27
CA ASP A 100 9.88 -4.44 -2.01
C ASP A 100 9.48 -3.50 -0.87
N THR A 101 9.02 -2.32 -1.24
CA THR A 101 8.79 -1.19 -0.33
C THR A 101 7.65 -1.50 0.64
N ASP A 102 6.50 -1.95 0.16
CA ASP A 102 5.34 -2.29 1.00
C ASP A 102 5.40 -3.69 1.64
N GLY A 103 6.26 -4.58 1.11
CA GLY A 103 6.43 -5.94 1.61
C GLY A 103 5.37 -6.93 1.16
N ASP A 104 4.70 -6.70 0.03
CA ASP A 104 3.65 -7.58 -0.50
C ASP A 104 4.20 -8.79 -1.29
N GLY A 105 5.51 -8.80 -1.58
CA GLY A 105 6.21 -9.83 -2.35
C GLY A 105 6.34 -9.53 -3.84
N THR A 106 5.76 -8.43 -4.32
CA THR A 106 5.97 -7.86 -5.66
C THR A 106 7.14 -6.89 -5.58
N PRO A 107 8.20 -7.07 -6.38
CA PRO A 107 9.29 -6.10 -6.36
C PRO A 107 8.84 -4.78 -6.99
N ASP A 108 9.28 -3.66 -6.43
CA ASP A 108 8.94 -2.28 -6.86
C ASP A 108 9.00 -2.10 -8.40
N ILE A 109 10.00 -2.68 -9.07
CA ILE A 109 10.14 -2.64 -10.54
C ILE A 109 8.97 -3.25 -11.34
N LYS A 110 8.07 -4.00 -10.68
CA LYS A 110 6.88 -4.64 -11.24
C LYS A 110 5.60 -4.19 -10.53
N ASP A 111 5.73 -3.38 -9.47
CA ASP A 111 4.62 -2.78 -8.77
C ASP A 111 4.26 -1.44 -9.43
N ASN A 112 2.98 -1.08 -9.42
CA ASN A 112 2.52 0.23 -9.89
C ASN A 112 2.22 1.19 -8.73
N ASP A 113 2.29 0.73 -7.49
CA ASP A 113 2.01 1.45 -6.24
C ASP A 113 2.95 0.88 -5.15
N ASP A 114 4.21 1.34 -5.13
CA ASP A 114 5.31 0.70 -4.38
C ASP A 114 5.09 0.73 -2.85
N ASP A 115 4.34 1.70 -2.33
CA ASP A 115 4.04 1.82 -0.91
C ASP A 115 2.58 1.49 -0.53
N ASN A 116 1.76 1.18 -1.53
CA ASN A 116 0.38 0.69 -1.40
C ASN A 116 -0.53 1.64 -0.64
N ASP A 117 -0.31 2.95 -0.80
CA ASP A 117 -1.15 4.01 -0.22
C ASP A 117 -2.43 4.27 -1.04
N GLY A 118 -2.54 3.65 -2.22
CA GLY A 118 -3.67 3.73 -3.14
C GLY A 118 -3.50 4.75 -4.26
N VAL A 119 -2.32 5.36 -4.39
CA VAL A 119 -1.93 6.25 -5.48
C VAL A 119 -0.80 5.60 -6.28
N THR A 120 -0.93 5.58 -7.60
CA THR A 120 0.12 4.94 -8.42
C THR A 120 1.42 5.73 -8.42
N ASN A 121 2.56 5.04 -8.51
CA ASN A 121 3.90 5.61 -8.65
C ASN A 121 3.96 6.74 -9.69
N GLN A 122 3.29 6.57 -10.84
CA GLN A 122 3.27 7.57 -11.90
C GLN A 122 2.52 8.85 -11.50
N GLU A 123 1.37 8.72 -10.84
CA GLU A 123 0.58 9.87 -10.37
C GLU A 123 1.37 10.67 -9.32
N GLU A 124 2.10 9.97 -8.47
CA GLU A 124 2.93 10.59 -7.44
C GLU A 124 4.13 11.32 -8.01
N LEU A 125 4.86 10.69 -8.94
CA LEU A 125 5.94 11.33 -9.67
C LEU A 125 5.45 12.58 -10.43
N ASP A 126 4.26 12.50 -11.03
CA ASP A 126 3.66 13.64 -11.76
C ASP A 126 3.29 14.80 -10.82
N LYS A 127 2.92 14.50 -9.57
CA LYS A 127 2.51 15.47 -8.55
C LYS A 127 3.62 15.84 -7.56
N GLY A 128 4.79 15.22 -7.68
CA GLY A 128 5.98 15.49 -6.87
C GLY A 128 5.93 14.89 -5.46
N SER A 129 5.14 13.84 -5.23
CA SER A 129 5.25 12.99 -4.04
C SER A 129 6.32 11.91 -4.21
N ASP A 130 6.66 11.23 -3.11
CA ASP A 130 7.61 10.12 -3.05
C ASP A 130 6.86 8.78 -3.14
N PRO A 131 7.00 8.00 -4.23
CA PRO A 131 6.27 6.74 -4.42
C PRO A 131 6.57 5.63 -3.42
N LYS A 132 7.55 5.85 -2.56
CA LYS A 132 8.06 4.85 -1.62
C LYS A 132 7.82 5.24 -0.17
N ASP A 133 7.02 6.28 0.10
CA ASP A 133 6.63 6.73 1.43
C ASP A 133 5.10 6.87 1.49
N PRO A 134 4.39 5.95 2.19
CA PRO A 134 2.93 5.93 2.20
C PRO A 134 2.31 7.13 2.94
N ASN A 135 3.14 8.02 3.50
CA ASN A 135 2.71 9.29 4.09
C ASN A 135 2.90 10.48 3.13
N SER A 136 3.48 10.25 1.96
CA SER A 136 3.75 11.24 0.94
C SER A 136 2.59 11.35 -0.07
N ILE A 137 1.34 11.34 0.37
CA ILE A 137 0.21 11.48 -0.58
C ILE A 137 0.21 12.81 -1.36
N PRO A 138 -0.06 12.80 -2.67
CA PRO A 138 -0.16 14.03 -3.44
C PRO A 138 -1.41 14.85 -3.03
N MET A 139 -1.29 16.17 -3.10
CA MET A 139 -2.40 17.06 -2.81
C MET A 139 -3.51 16.88 -3.86
N ILE A 140 -4.73 16.56 -3.41
CA ILE A 140 -5.90 16.52 -4.29
C ILE A 140 -6.31 17.93 -4.71
N ASP A 141 -6.48 18.13 -6.02
CA ASP A 141 -7.08 19.36 -6.54
C ASP A 141 -8.55 19.42 -6.10
N ILE A 142 -8.83 20.26 -5.10
CA ILE A 142 -10.22 20.62 -4.77
C ILE A 142 -10.80 21.44 -5.92
N THR A 143 -11.56 20.78 -6.79
CA THR A 143 -12.43 21.54 -7.71
C THR A 143 -13.47 22.29 -6.85
N PRO A 144 -13.58 23.63 -6.98
CA PRO A 144 -14.67 24.34 -6.32
C PRO A 144 -15.99 23.71 -6.76
N ILE A 145 -16.82 23.32 -5.79
CA ILE A 145 -18.22 23.01 -6.08
C ILE A 145 -18.74 24.26 -6.81
N GLY A 146 -19.14 24.10 -8.08
CA GLY A 146 -19.69 25.20 -8.87
C GLY A 146 -20.82 25.89 -8.09
N LYS A 147 -21.13 27.15 -8.43
CA LYS A 147 -22.15 27.94 -7.73
C LYS A 147 -23.36 27.06 -7.36
N VAL A 148 -23.66 27.00 -6.07
CA VAL A 148 -24.91 26.42 -5.60
C VAL A 148 -26.01 27.38 -6.04
N ASP A 149 -26.75 27.01 -7.08
CA ASP A 149 -27.96 27.74 -7.46
C ASP A 149 -29.04 27.41 -6.43
N ILE A 150 -29.17 28.27 -5.41
CA ILE A 150 -30.28 28.19 -4.46
C ILE A 150 -31.52 28.71 -5.20
N GLU A 151 -32.34 27.81 -5.73
CA GLU A 151 -33.67 28.20 -6.17
C GLU A 151 -34.53 28.53 -4.94
N ASN A 152 -35.22 29.69 -5.00
CA ASN A 152 -36.23 30.14 -4.03
C ASN A 152 -35.67 30.81 -2.75
N GLU A 153 -34.62 31.65 -2.87
CA GLU A 153 -34.05 32.44 -1.76
C GLU A 153 -35.05 33.37 -1.06
N GLU A 154 -36.09 33.85 -1.76
CA GLU A 154 -37.16 34.66 -1.17
C GLU A 154 -38.54 34.00 -1.37
N GLN A 155 -39.26 33.77 -0.27
CA GLN A 155 -40.67 33.38 -0.28
C GLN A 155 -41.53 34.43 0.42
N THR A 156 -42.58 34.89 -0.24
CA THR A 156 -43.66 35.66 0.38
C THR A 156 -44.84 34.74 0.69
N ALA A 157 -45.17 34.57 1.97
CA ALA A 157 -46.32 33.80 2.42
C ALA A 157 -47.56 34.70 2.65
N THR A 158 -48.74 34.22 2.28
CA THR A 158 -50.04 34.78 2.68
C THR A 158 -50.76 33.81 3.60
N ASP A 159 -51.49 34.34 4.58
CA ASP A 159 -52.16 33.55 5.61
C ASP A 159 -53.07 32.46 4.98
N LYS A 160 -52.82 31.20 5.36
CA LYS A 160 -53.42 29.93 4.85
C LYS A 160 -52.85 29.29 3.58
N THR A 161 -51.76 29.80 2.99
CA THR A 161 -51.07 29.10 1.88
C THR A 161 -49.77 28.47 2.34
N ALA A 162 -49.54 27.20 2.02
CA ALA A 162 -48.30 26.50 2.39
C ALA A 162 -47.09 27.05 1.61
N ILE A 163 -46.01 27.37 2.34
CA ILE A 163 -44.69 27.67 1.77
C ILE A 163 -44.09 26.40 1.14
N LYS A 164 -43.37 26.55 0.03
CA LYS A 164 -42.65 25.42 -0.57
C LYS A 164 -41.55 25.00 0.40
N GLY A 165 -41.49 23.71 0.75
CA GLY A 165 -40.40 23.17 1.56
C GLY A 165 -39.04 23.38 0.86
N PRO A 166 -37.91 23.42 1.61
CA PRO A 166 -36.60 23.46 0.98
C PRO A 166 -36.45 22.22 0.09
N ASN A 167 -36.11 22.42 -1.18
CA ASN A 167 -35.66 21.33 -2.02
C ASN A 167 -34.27 20.92 -1.51
N THR A 168 -34.19 19.95 -0.60
CA THR A 168 -32.93 19.27 -0.29
C THR A 168 -32.65 18.24 -1.39
N GLY A 169 -32.42 18.73 -2.61
CA GLY A 169 -31.97 17.91 -3.72
C GLY A 169 -30.45 17.84 -3.71
N TYR A 170 -29.90 16.75 -3.19
CA TYR A 170 -28.53 16.37 -3.54
C TYR A 170 -28.51 16.01 -5.03
N ILE A 171 -27.87 16.84 -5.87
CA ILE A 171 -27.54 16.49 -7.25
C ILE A 171 -26.04 16.21 -7.35
N GLY A 172 -25.63 15.01 -6.95
CA GLY A 172 -24.34 14.46 -7.33
C GLY A 172 -24.40 13.97 -8.79
N ASN A 173 -23.34 14.18 -9.56
CA ASN A 173 -23.21 13.67 -10.93
C ASN A 173 -23.20 12.12 -10.92
N GLY A 174 -24.38 11.54 -11.13
CA GLY A 174 -24.58 10.09 -11.18
C GLY A 174 -26.05 9.80 -10.87
N GLY A 175 -26.86 9.61 -11.92
CA GLY A 175 -28.31 9.77 -11.85
C GLY A 175 -29.06 8.88 -10.85
N LEU A 176 -30.07 9.46 -10.21
CA LEU A 176 -31.37 8.83 -9.96
C LEU A 176 -32.42 9.91 -9.67
N GLN A 177 -33.47 10.00 -10.49
CA GLN A 177 -34.61 10.88 -10.29
C GLN A 177 -35.48 10.33 -9.14
N VAL A 178 -35.53 11.00 -7.98
CA VAL A 178 -36.52 10.66 -6.93
C VAL A 178 -37.67 11.67 -6.99
N ALA A 179 -38.76 11.22 -7.61
CA ALA A 179 -40.05 11.89 -7.59
C ALA A 179 -40.69 11.77 -6.20
N GLY A 180 -41.03 12.92 -5.61
CA GLY A 180 -42.20 13.13 -4.75
C GLY A 180 -42.27 12.42 -3.40
N LEU A 181 -42.10 13.17 -2.31
CA LEU A 181 -42.75 12.87 -1.03
C LEU A 181 -43.42 14.12 -0.45
N LEU A 182 -44.74 14.22 -0.63
CA LEU A 182 -45.61 15.14 0.09
C LEU A 182 -45.70 14.69 1.55
N SER A 183 -44.93 15.32 2.45
CA SER A 183 -45.18 15.20 3.89
C SER A 183 -46.20 16.26 4.31
N SER A 184 -47.47 15.87 4.37
CA SER A 184 -48.53 16.67 4.99
C SER A 184 -48.37 16.59 6.51
N ILE A 185 -47.80 17.63 7.13
CA ILE A 185 -47.96 17.82 8.58
C ILE A 185 -49.32 18.46 8.81
N GLY A 186 -50.31 17.62 9.11
CA GLY A 186 -51.58 18.05 9.66
C GLY A 186 -51.38 18.56 11.08
N ALA A 187 -51.47 19.88 11.29
CA ALA A 187 -51.63 20.45 12.61
C ALA A 187 -53.11 20.35 13.02
N LEU A 188 -53.44 19.25 13.71
CA LEU A 188 -54.70 19.08 14.43
C LEU A 188 -54.65 19.96 15.69
N LEU A 189 -55.05 21.23 15.60
CA LEU A 189 -55.22 22.08 16.79
C LEU A 189 -56.57 21.77 17.45
N GLY A 190 -56.45 21.08 18.59
CA GLY A 190 -57.54 20.58 19.41
C GLY A 190 -58.52 21.66 19.89
N VAL A 191 -59.77 21.21 19.99
CA VAL A 191 -60.92 21.89 20.57
C VAL A 191 -60.63 22.28 22.02
N GLY A 192 -60.73 23.58 22.32
CA GLY A 192 -60.76 24.12 23.67
C GLY A 192 -61.94 25.08 23.84
N PHE A 193 -63.12 24.54 24.16
CA PHE A 193 -64.25 25.34 24.63
C PHE A 193 -63.91 25.90 26.02
N ALA A 194 -63.80 27.22 26.16
CA ALA A 194 -63.97 27.89 27.46
C ALA A 194 -64.78 29.18 27.32
N LYS A 195 -65.79 29.22 28.17
CA LYS A 195 -67.00 30.03 28.21
C LYS A 195 -66.74 31.53 28.47
N LYS A 196 -67.40 32.34 27.66
CA LYS A 196 -67.57 33.81 27.74
C LYS A 196 -68.14 34.25 29.10
N ARG A 197 -67.55 35.27 29.73
CA ARG A 197 -68.32 36.32 30.46
C ARG A 197 -67.73 37.69 30.17
N LYS A 198 -68.65 38.63 29.98
CA LYS A 198 -68.54 39.97 29.42
C LYS A 198 -68.71 40.99 30.57
N LYS A 199 -68.28 42.24 30.30
CA LYS A 199 -68.52 43.50 31.04
C LYS A 199 -67.53 43.78 32.18
N GLU A 200 -67.06 44.99 32.40
CA GLU A 200 -67.41 46.32 31.88
C GLU A 200 -66.23 47.27 32.13
N GLU A 201 -66.24 48.40 31.42
CA GLU A 201 -65.34 49.55 31.55
C GLU A 201 -65.17 50.04 33.00
N LYS A 202 -64.01 50.64 33.31
CA LYS A 202 -64.00 52.05 33.73
C LYS A 202 -62.61 52.69 33.70
N HIS A 203 -62.69 53.95 33.32
CA HIS A 203 -61.65 54.91 33.03
C HIS A 203 -61.18 55.62 34.30
N THR A 204 -59.92 56.09 34.27
CA THR A 204 -59.33 57.24 34.98
C THR A 204 -58.78 57.10 36.41
N LYS A 205 -57.47 57.40 36.45
CA LYS A 205 -56.62 58.04 37.49
C LYS A 205 -56.21 57.27 38.73
#